data_AF-A0A059LBZ6-F1
#
_entry.id   AF-A0A059LBZ6-F1
#
_cell.length_a   1.000
_cell.length_b   1.000
_cell.length_c   1.000
_cell.angle_alpha   90.00
_cell.angle_beta   90.00
_cell.angle_gamma   90.00
#
_symmetry.space_group_name_H-M   'P 1'
#
loop_
_entity.id
_entity.type
_entity.pdbx_description
1 polymer ?
#
loop_
_entity_poly.entity_id
_entity_poly.type
_entity_poly.pdbx_seq_one_letter_code
_entity_poly.pdbx_strand_id
1 'polypeptide(L)'
;MLVAAHGLPLRSAYEAVTGSEPLFTTCHDAYVGTVDYIWYTADAEAEAGVAPAWRIRPRGVHLPPALRTLQSGLPCQTWPSDHIALVADFDLWRGGTGGEGGK
;
A
#
# COMPACT_ATOMS: atom_id res chain seq x y z
N MET A 1 -23.43 7.93 -14.22
CA MET A 1 -22.22 7.35 -13.58
C MET A 1 -21.54 8.47 -12.83
N LEU A 2 -21.56 8.42 -11.50
CA LEU A 2 -20.86 9.40 -10.66
C LEU A 2 -19.39 8.98 -10.60
N VAL A 3 -18.49 9.85 -11.02
CA VAL A 3 -17.05 9.63 -10.91
C VAL A 3 -16.52 10.57 -9.84
N ALA A 4 -15.91 10.02 -8.80
CA ALA A 4 -15.12 10.80 -7.85
C ALA A 4 -13.72 11.02 -8.45
N ALA A 5 -13.26 12.26 -8.47
CA ALA A 5 -11.91 12.62 -8.94
C ALA A 5 -11.18 13.38 -7.83
N HIS A 6 -9.87 13.12 -7.70
CA HIS A 6 -9.00 13.79 -6.76
C HIS A 6 -7.61 14.00 -7.36
N GLY A 7 -6.86 14.98 -6.87
CA GLY A 7 -5.47 15.25 -7.28
C GLY A 7 -4.42 14.54 -6.41
N LEU A 8 -4.81 13.65 -5.50
CA LEU A 8 -3.86 12.97 -4.62
C LEU A 8 -3.00 11.97 -5.41
N PRO A 9 -1.65 12.05 -5.35
CA PRO A 9 -0.74 11.15 -6.04
C PRO A 9 -0.56 9.83 -5.26
N LEU A 10 -1.65 9.10 -5.07
CA LEU A 10 -1.67 7.87 -4.28
C LEU A 10 -1.16 6.67 -5.09
N ARG A 11 -0.27 5.87 -4.49
CA ARG A 11 0.14 4.55 -4.98
C ARG A 11 -0.05 3.49 -3.90
N SER A 12 -0.32 2.25 -4.31
CA SER A 12 -0.41 1.12 -3.38
C SER A 12 0.97 0.72 -2.91
N ALA A 13 1.13 0.52 -1.60
CA ALA A 13 2.37 0.03 -1.02
C ALA A 13 2.73 -1.39 -1.50
N TYR A 14 1.72 -2.26 -1.69
CA TYR A 14 1.94 -3.63 -2.13
C TYR A 14 2.37 -3.70 -3.60
N GLU A 15 1.70 -2.93 -4.48
CA GLU A 15 2.11 -2.81 -5.88
C GLU A 15 3.53 -2.25 -5.99
N ALA A 16 3.84 -1.19 -5.24
CA ALA A 16 5.16 -0.57 -5.29
C ALA A 16 6.30 -1.48 -4.82
N VAL A 17 6.06 -2.37 -3.85
CA VAL A 17 7.08 -3.28 -3.31
C VAL A 17 7.16 -4.60 -4.07
N THR A 18 6.02 -5.15 -4.51
CA THR A 18 5.94 -6.52 -5.03
C THR A 18 5.66 -6.58 -6.53
N GLY A 19 5.31 -5.45 -7.15
CA GLY A 19 4.91 -5.36 -8.56
C GLY A 19 3.45 -5.72 -8.83
N SER A 20 2.68 -6.10 -7.81
CA SER A 20 1.26 -6.42 -7.92
C SER A 20 0.52 -6.24 -6.60
N GLU A 21 -0.81 -6.21 -6.64
CA GLU A 21 -1.60 -6.38 -5.43
C GLU A 21 -1.57 -7.84 -4.95
N PRO A 22 -1.87 -8.11 -3.66
CA PRO A 22 -2.11 -9.48 -3.20
C PRO A 22 -3.22 -10.15 -4.01
N LEU A 23 -3.22 -11.48 -4.04
CA LEU A 23 -4.32 -12.24 -4.66
C LEU A 23 -5.64 -12.07 -3.90
N PHE A 24 -5.56 -11.91 -2.58
CA PHE A 24 -6.71 -11.66 -1.73
C PHE A 24 -6.31 -10.90 -0.48
N THR A 25 -7.24 -10.12 0.04
CA THR A 25 -7.22 -9.55 1.39
C THR A 25 -8.44 -9.98 2.19
N THR A 26 -9.44 -10.57 1.54
CA THR A 26 -10.59 -11.23 2.15
C THR A 26 -10.83 -12.59 1.49
N CYS A 27 -11.28 -13.59 2.27
CA CYS A 27 -11.55 -14.94 1.76
C CYS A 27 -12.66 -15.63 2.55
N HIS A 28 -13.91 -15.51 2.10
CA HIS A 28 -15.08 -16.15 2.71
C HIS A 28 -15.99 -16.78 1.64
N ASP A 29 -17.07 -17.45 2.04
CA ASP A 29 -17.90 -18.30 1.15
C ASP A 29 -18.55 -17.55 -0.02
N ALA A 30 -18.67 -16.24 0.05
CA ALA A 30 -19.27 -15.42 -1.00
C ALA A 30 -18.24 -14.72 -1.89
N TYR A 31 -17.03 -14.49 -1.41
CA TYR A 31 -16.02 -13.74 -2.15
C TYR A 31 -14.60 -14.02 -1.67
N VAL A 32 -13.68 -14.07 -2.63
CA VAL A 32 -12.23 -14.10 -2.41
C VAL A 32 -11.60 -13.08 -3.35
N GLY A 33 -10.87 -12.14 -2.80
CA GLY A 33 -10.18 -11.12 -3.59
C GLY A 33 -9.62 -9.98 -2.77
N THR A 34 -9.06 -8.99 -3.46
CA THR A 34 -8.38 -7.84 -2.86
C THR A 34 -9.30 -6.65 -2.79
N VAL A 35 -9.57 -6.19 -1.58
CA VAL A 35 -10.45 -5.04 -1.28
C VAL A 35 -9.84 -4.08 -0.26
N ASP A 36 -8.73 -4.47 0.36
CA ASP A 36 -8.00 -3.66 1.33
C ASP A 36 -6.69 -3.16 0.71
N TYR A 37 -6.30 -1.93 1.04
CA TYR A 37 -5.13 -1.27 0.46
C TYR A 37 -4.45 -0.38 1.50
N ILE A 38 -3.12 -0.29 1.42
CA ILE A 38 -2.34 0.76 2.09
C ILE A 38 -1.83 1.70 0.99
N TRP A 39 -2.41 2.89 0.93
CA TRP A 39 -2.00 3.93 -0.02
C TRP A 39 -0.94 4.85 0.61
N TYR A 40 0.01 5.31 -0.21
CA TYR A 40 0.98 6.34 0.17
C TYR A 40 1.11 7.40 -0.92
N THR A 41 1.57 8.59 -0.52
CA THR A 41 1.84 9.71 -1.44
C THR A 41 3.17 9.48 -2.14
N ALA A 42 3.16 9.23 -3.45
CA ALA A 42 4.37 8.96 -4.22
C ALA A 42 5.09 10.26 -4.63
N ASP A 43 6.40 10.33 -4.38
CA ASP A 43 7.25 11.49 -4.70
C ASP A 43 7.23 11.90 -6.19
N ALA A 44 7.06 10.93 -7.10
CA ALA A 44 7.17 11.16 -8.55
C ALA A 44 5.99 11.96 -9.13
N GLU A 45 4.90 12.08 -8.37
CA GLU A 45 3.62 12.61 -8.85
C GLU A 45 3.15 13.81 -7.99
N ALA A 46 3.98 14.29 -7.06
CA ALA A 46 3.75 15.58 -6.41
C ALA A 46 3.87 16.67 -7.49
N GLU A 47 2.85 17.53 -7.61
CA GLU A 47 2.74 18.58 -8.64
C GLU A 47 4.10 19.21 -8.98
N ALA A 48 4.40 19.23 -10.28
CA ALA A 48 5.65 19.74 -10.83
C ALA A 48 5.97 21.15 -10.30
N GLY A 49 6.82 21.24 -9.28
CA GLY A 49 7.34 22.52 -8.77
C GLY A 49 7.62 22.60 -7.28
N VAL A 50 7.00 21.76 -6.44
CA VAL A 50 7.24 21.78 -4.98
C VAL A 50 7.54 20.38 -4.47
N ALA A 51 8.81 20.08 -4.25
CA ALA A 51 9.20 18.87 -3.56
C ALA A 51 8.62 18.89 -2.13
N PRO A 52 7.90 17.84 -1.70
CA PRO A 52 7.35 17.82 -0.36
C PRO A 52 8.48 17.82 0.67
N ALA A 53 8.24 18.51 1.79
CA ALA A 53 9.22 18.58 2.89
C ALA A 53 9.54 17.19 3.43
N TRP A 54 8.58 16.27 3.37
CA TRP A 54 8.74 14.87 3.75
C TRP A 54 8.43 13.97 2.57
N ARG A 55 9.25 12.94 2.43
CA ARG A 55 9.18 11.92 1.38
C ARG A 55 9.04 10.57 2.04
N ILE A 56 8.21 9.72 1.47
CA ILE A 56 7.87 8.41 2.02
C ILE A 56 7.96 7.36 0.93
N ARG A 57 8.53 6.20 1.25
CA ARG A 57 8.61 5.06 0.34
C ARG A 57 8.40 3.75 1.10
N PRO A 58 7.57 2.84 0.59
CA PRO A 58 7.43 1.52 1.19
C PRO A 58 8.72 0.72 1.03
N ARG A 59 9.14 0.05 2.09
CA ARG A 59 10.38 -0.74 2.17
C ARG A 59 10.17 -2.23 2.10
N GLY A 60 9.03 -2.68 2.62
CA GLY A 60 8.67 -4.07 2.69
C GLY A 60 7.19 -4.18 3.01
N VAL A 61 6.61 -5.31 2.65
CA VAL A 61 5.24 -5.67 3.00
C VAL A 61 5.20 -7.12 3.47
N HIS A 62 4.26 -7.45 4.36
CA HIS A 62 3.95 -8.85 4.65
C HIS A 62 2.88 -9.34 3.68
N LEU A 63 3.22 -10.39 2.92
CA LEU A 63 2.26 -11.02 2.03
C LEU A 63 1.22 -11.84 2.82
N PRO A 64 -0.04 -11.84 2.39
CA PRO A 64 -1.01 -12.82 2.85
C PRO A 64 -0.48 -14.26 2.68
N PRO A 65 -0.95 -15.21 3.51
CA PRO A 65 -0.62 -16.61 3.30
C PRO A 65 -1.08 -17.05 1.90
N ALA A 66 -0.37 -18.00 1.29
CA ALA A 66 -0.78 -18.52 -0.01
C ALA A 66 -2.19 -19.13 0.11
N LEU A 67 -3.09 -18.82 -0.82
CA LEU A 67 -4.49 -19.27 -0.74
C LEU A 67 -4.61 -20.80 -0.53
N ARG A 68 -3.74 -21.57 -1.19
CA ARG A 68 -3.66 -23.05 -1.07
C ARG A 68 -3.32 -23.56 0.34
N THR A 69 -2.80 -22.71 1.23
CA THR A 69 -2.45 -23.08 2.61
C THR A 69 -3.58 -22.81 3.60
N LEU A 70 -4.65 -22.12 3.18
CA LEU A 70 -5.84 -21.99 4.01
C LEU A 70 -6.58 -23.33 4.07
N GLN A 71 -6.93 -23.76 5.28
CA GLN A 71 -7.65 -25.02 5.51
C GLN A 71 -9.17 -24.89 5.31
N SER A 72 -9.68 -23.66 5.31
CA SER A 72 -11.08 -23.29 5.14
C SER A 72 -11.18 -21.84 4.67
N GLY A 73 -12.40 -21.36 4.43
CA GLY A 73 -12.68 -19.92 4.41
C GLY A 73 -12.37 -19.26 5.76
N LEU A 74 -12.37 -17.94 5.75
CA LEU A 74 -12.16 -17.06 6.89
C LEU A 74 -13.51 -16.43 7.33
N PRO A 75 -13.70 -16.09 8.61
CA PRO A 75 -12.81 -16.42 9.74
C PRO A 75 -12.78 -17.93 10.03
N CYS A 76 -11.77 -18.39 10.77
CA CYS A 76 -11.68 -19.76 11.25
C CYS A 76 -10.94 -19.84 12.60
N GLN A 77 -10.70 -21.05 13.12
CA GLN A 77 -10.11 -21.24 14.45
C GLN A 77 -8.76 -20.55 14.64
N THR A 78 -7.98 -20.39 13.57
CA THR A 78 -6.66 -19.73 13.59
C THR A 78 -6.67 -18.29 13.10
N TRP A 79 -7.78 -17.84 12.49
CA TRP A 79 -7.91 -16.52 11.88
C TRP A 79 -9.22 -15.85 12.34
N PRO A 80 -9.16 -14.84 13.22
CA PRO A 80 -10.36 -14.28 13.86
C PRO A 80 -11.16 -13.32 12.97
N SER A 81 -10.69 -13.01 11.76
CA SER A 81 -11.37 -12.15 10.78
C SER A 81 -11.38 -12.85 9.42
N ASP A 82 -12.39 -12.51 8.61
CA ASP A 82 -12.47 -12.83 7.19
C ASP A 82 -11.45 -12.07 6.32
N HIS A 83 -10.85 -11.00 6.86
CA HIS A 83 -9.80 -10.22 6.23
C HIS A 83 -8.41 -10.54 6.78
N ILE A 84 -7.40 -10.47 5.91
CA ILE A 84 -5.98 -10.55 6.24
C ILE A 84 -5.45 -9.14 6.49
N ALA A 85 -4.84 -8.93 7.66
CA ALA A 85 -4.21 -7.66 7.98
C ALA A 85 -3.09 -7.33 6.99
N LEU A 86 -3.14 -6.12 6.43
CA LEU A 86 -2.04 -5.56 5.64
C LEU A 86 -0.99 -4.96 6.57
N VAL A 87 0.28 -5.20 6.26
CA VAL A 87 1.42 -4.68 7.02
C VAL A 87 2.49 -4.21 6.05
N ALA A 88 2.92 -2.95 6.21
CA ALA A 88 3.93 -2.32 5.38
C ALA A 88 4.89 -1.49 6.24
N ASP A 89 6.18 -1.60 5.94
CA ASP A 89 7.22 -0.74 6.51
C ASP A 89 7.51 0.42 5.56
N PHE A 90 7.73 1.61 6.10
CA PHE A 90 8.03 2.80 5.32
C PHE A 90 9.32 3.47 5.78
N ASP A 91 10.15 3.87 4.81
CA ASP A 91 11.18 4.89 5.04
C ASP A 91 10.49 6.26 4.95
N LEU A 92 10.78 7.14 5.92
CA LEU A 92 10.37 8.54 5.92
C LEU A 92 11.61 9.42 6.03
N TRP A 93 11.78 10.37 5.12
CA TRP A 93 12.91 11.29 5.16
C TRP A 93 12.52 12.70 4.74
N ARG A 94 13.33 13.67 5.14
CA ARG A 94 13.11 15.07 4.78
C ARG A 94 13.70 15.36 3.40
N GLY A 95 12.94 16.00 2.52
CA GLY A 95 13.46 16.53 1.25
C GLY A 95 14.49 17.63 1.52
N GLY A 96 15.66 17.53 0.90
CA GLY A 96 16.70 18.57 1.04
C GLY A 96 16.22 19.90 0.46
N THR A 97 16.37 20.98 1.22
CA THR A 97 16.38 22.33 0.63
C THR A 97 17.67 22.44 -0.17
N GLY A 98 17.58 22.55 -1.50
CA GLY A 98 18.73 22.94 -2.30
C GLY A 98 19.22 24.31 -1.85
N GLY A 99 20.22 24.35 -0.98
CA GLY A 99 20.98 25.53 -0.63
C GLY A 99 22.32 25.43 -1.34
N GLU A 100 22.56 26.36 -2.26
CA GLU A 100 23.82 26.54 -2.96
C GLU A 100 24.99 26.56 -1.97
N GLY A 101 25.90 25.60 -2.11
CA GLY A 101 27.25 25.70 -1.58
C GLY A 101 28.02 26.73 -2.39
N GLY A 102 27.89 28.00 -2.00
CA GLY A 102 28.69 29.11 -2.52
C GLY A 102 29.58 29.70 -1.43
N LYS A 103 30.78 29.13 -1.27
CA LYS A 103 32.08 29.79 -1.04
C LYS A 103 33.16 28.76 -0.74
#